data_AF-A0A0H5DNL3-F1
#
_entry.id   AF-A0A0H5DNL3-F1
#
_cell.length_a   1.000
_cell.length_b   1.000
_cell.length_c   1.000
_cell.angle_alpha   90.00
_cell.angle_beta   90.00
_cell.angle_gamma   90.00
#
_symmetry.space_group_name_H-M   'P 1'
#
loop_
_entity.id
_entity.type
_entity.pdbx_description
1 polymer ?
#
loop_
_entity_poly.entity_id
_entity_poly.type
_entity_poly.pdbx_seq_one_letter_code
_entity_poly.pdbx_strand_id
1 'polypeptide(L)'
;MAPLTVTGFFKYFVFHPDDQALSKSDQQKALVGSIAFGVLTLGLGHLFCRLFLYDRKFSRIDNPTKSSLLFNAAVLQKNVEKDRALVPVVKRGNNSLVTTEVKQPQQKEKILPKQETVIQPKKLTEAKFGEVSVKVTGSGDLCKDKADAVVNAANEGLKVDRFCGGVCKAIFQSGGTEIHKECQAYLKNIGKKEVEAGHAMISGPGNMTNTKKIIHAVGPRWSDKDTPKVKEKKKLALYDSYYNSLLRAHENGLTSILFPSIGTGIFKFPMELAGPIAIKAFKDFAANYPHSPLKDITLIAWGEAFDTYGPELIRQAKS
;
A
#
# COMPACT_ATOMS: atom_id res chain seq x y z
N MET A 1 23.90 -34.40 -26.66
CA MET A 1 22.54 -33.85 -26.52
C MET A 1 22.30 -33.56 -25.05
N ALA A 2 22.18 -32.29 -24.67
CA ALA A 2 21.86 -31.87 -23.32
C ALA A 2 20.33 -31.68 -23.18
N PRO A 3 19.70 -32.06 -22.06
CA PRO A 3 18.40 -31.51 -21.70
C PRO A 3 18.50 -30.55 -20.51
N LEU A 4 17.78 -29.44 -20.72
CA LEU A 4 17.41 -28.30 -19.89
C LEU A 4 17.60 -28.41 -18.36
N THR A 5 18.37 -27.47 -17.82
CA THR A 5 18.25 -27.01 -16.43
C THR A 5 17.23 -25.86 -16.39
N VAL A 6 16.04 -26.10 -15.84
CA VAL A 6 15.09 -25.03 -15.50
C VAL A 6 15.37 -24.60 -14.06
N THR A 7 16.07 -23.48 -13.89
CA THR A 7 16.19 -22.80 -12.60
C THR A 7 14.96 -21.89 -12.41
N GLY A 8 13.90 -22.45 -11.82
CA GLY A 8 12.69 -21.71 -11.45
C GLY A 8 12.72 -21.26 -9.99
N PHE A 9 12.95 -19.97 -9.72
CA PHE A 9 12.71 -19.36 -8.41
C PHE A 9 11.19 -19.24 -8.17
N PHE A 10 10.61 -20.09 -7.32
CA PHE A 10 9.26 -19.87 -6.79
C PHE A 10 9.32 -19.00 -5.52
N LYS A 11 8.69 -17.82 -5.56
CA LYS A 11 8.39 -16.99 -4.38
C LYS A 11 7.14 -17.54 -3.69
N TYR A 12 7.23 -17.92 -2.43
CA TYR A 12 6.04 -18.16 -1.59
C TYR A 12 5.60 -16.85 -0.92
N PHE A 13 4.29 -16.59 -0.93
CA PHE A 13 3.66 -15.53 -0.15
C PHE A 13 3.37 -16.05 1.26
N VAL A 14 3.78 -15.31 2.29
CA VAL A 14 3.39 -15.52 3.67
C VAL A 14 2.47 -14.36 4.05
N PHE A 15 1.25 -14.64 4.50
CA PHE A 15 0.27 -13.64 4.91
C PHE A 15 0.30 -13.43 6.42
N HIS A 16 0.22 -12.17 6.85
CA HIS A 16 0.09 -11.75 8.25
C HIS A 16 -1.38 -11.87 8.68
N PRO A 17 -1.70 -12.30 9.91
CA PRO A 17 -3.09 -12.42 10.37
C PRO A 17 -3.86 -11.09 10.53
N ASP A 18 -3.27 -9.95 10.15
CA ASP A 18 -3.92 -8.63 10.21
C ASP A 18 -4.40 -8.10 8.85
N ASP A 19 -4.30 -8.89 7.76
CA ASP A 19 -4.86 -8.50 6.45
C ASP A 19 -6.39 -8.68 6.43
N GLN A 20 -7.12 -7.68 6.94
CA GLN A 20 -8.59 -7.61 6.96
C GLN A 20 -9.25 -7.31 5.59
N ALA A 21 -8.57 -7.58 4.47
CA ALA A 21 -9.06 -7.20 3.14
C ALA A 21 -9.77 -8.32 2.35
N LEU A 22 -9.95 -9.52 2.91
CA LEU A 22 -10.57 -10.66 2.21
C LEU A 22 -11.86 -11.12 2.89
N SER A 23 -12.87 -11.45 2.09
CA SER A 23 -14.10 -12.06 2.60
C SER A 23 -13.79 -13.43 3.23
N LYS A 24 -14.57 -13.85 4.24
CA LYS A 24 -14.39 -15.16 4.91
C LYS A 24 -14.41 -16.35 3.92
N SER A 25 -15.15 -16.23 2.81
CA SER A 25 -15.18 -17.19 1.70
C SER A 25 -13.81 -17.34 1.04
N ASP A 26 -13.12 -16.22 0.83
CA ASP A 26 -11.87 -16.19 0.08
C ASP A 26 -10.69 -16.60 0.96
N GLN A 27 -10.78 -16.35 2.27
CA GLN A 27 -9.87 -16.94 3.27
C GLN A 27 -9.98 -18.47 3.33
N GLN A 28 -11.21 -19.02 3.29
CA GLN A 28 -11.43 -20.47 3.23
C GLN A 28 -10.92 -21.09 1.93
N LYS A 29 -11.18 -20.46 0.77
CA LYS A 29 -10.69 -20.94 -0.54
C LYS A 29 -9.16 -20.90 -0.63
N ALA A 30 -8.53 -19.86 -0.09
CA ALA A 30 -7.07 -19.72 -0.06
C ALA A 30 -6.40 -20.74 0.88
N LEU A 31 -7.03 -21.06 2.01
CA LEU A 31 -6.56 -22.07 2.95
C LEU A 31 -6.65 -23.48 2.32
N VAL A 32 -7.77 -23.80 1.68
CA VAL A 32 -7.97 -25.08 0.96
C VAL A 32 -6.98 -25.21 -0.21
N GLY A 33 -6.74 -24.14 -0.96
CA GLY A 33 -5.74 -24.11 -2.04
C GLY A 33 -4.30 -24.32 -1.56
N SER A 34 -3.95 -23.77 -0.40
CA SER A 34 -2.61 -23.92 0.20
C SER A 34 -2.37 -25.35 0.70
N ILE A 35 -3.41 -26.00 1.25
CA ILE A 35 -3.37 -27.40 1.69
C ILE A 35 -3.27 -28.33 0.48
N ALA A 36 -4.03 -28.08 -0.59
CA ALA A 36 -3.98 -28.87 -1.82
C ALA A 36 -2.59 -28.82 -2.50
N PHE A 37 -1.93 -27.65 -2.48
CA PHE A 37 -0.59 -27.49 -3.06
C PHE A 37 0.49 -28.22 -2.23
N GLY A 38 0.37 -28.24 -0.90
CA GLY A 38 1.24 -29.00 -0.02
C GLY A 38 1.18 -30.51 -0.27
N VAL A 39 -0.03 -31.04 -0.53
CA VAL A 39 -0.23 -32.45 -0.86
C VAL A 39 0.38 -32.81 -2.23
N LEU A 40 0.30 -31.90 -3.21
CA LEU A 40 0.86 -32.13 -4.55
C LEU A 40 2.40 -32.16 -4.54
N THR A 41 3.04 -31.33 -3.70
CA THR A 41 4.50 -31.31 -3.55
C THR A 41 5.07 -32.53 -2.79
N LEU A 42 4.25 -33.22 -2.00
CA LEU A 42 4.66 -34.44 -1.29
C LEU A 42 4.68 -35.69 -2.19
N GLY A 43 4.16 -35.61 -3.42
CA GLY A 43 4.15 -36.70 -4.40
C GLY A 43 5.42 -36.82 -5.24
N LEU A 44 6.27 -35.79 -5.29
CA LEU A 44 7.53 -35.79 -6.04
C LEU A 44 8.65 -35.49 -5.04
N GLY A 45 9.35 -36.56 -4.63
CA GLY A 45 10.33 -36.49 -3.57
C GLY A 45 11.43 -35.47 -3.82
N HIS A 46 11.58 -34.52 -2.91
CA HIS A 46 12.86 -34.26 -2.26
C HIS A 46 12.69 -33.40 -1.00
N LEU A 47 13.40 -33.85 0.02
CA LEU A 47 13.61 -33.32 1.36
C LEU A 47 14.04 -31.84 1.37
N PHE A 48 13.25 -30.94 1.97
CA PHE A 48 13.77 -29.74 2.69
C PHE A 48 12.70 -29.17 3.64
N CYS A 49 12.75 -29.58 4.91
CA CYS A 49 12.06 -28.89 5.99
C CYS A 49 12.94 -27.70 6.47
N ARG A 50 12.55 -26.47 6.14
CA ARG A 50 12.90 -25.28 6.94
C ARG A 50 11.69 -24.34 7.01
N LEU A 51 10.91 -24.49 8.06
CA LEU A 51 9.94 -23.49 8.53
C LEU A 51 10.69 -22.45 9.37
N PHE A 52 10.57 -21.18 9.01
CA PHE A 52 10.91 -20.04 9.86
C PHE A 52 9.66 -19.18 10.01
N LEU A 53 9.15 -19.04 11.23
CA LEU A 53 8.49 -17.82 11.75
C LEU A 53 8.43 -17.85 13.29
N TYR A 54 8.71 -16.68 13.87
CA TYR A 54 8.59 -16.19 15.26
C TYR A 54 7.19 -16.47 15.86
N ASP A 55 6.91 -16.66 17.16
CA ASP A 55 7.59 -16.43 18.44
C ASP A 55 7.15 -17.51 19.48
N ARG A 56 8.07 -17.82 20.40
CA ARG A 56 8.03 -18.60 21.66
C ARG A 56 7.07 -19.78 21.89
N LYS A 57 7.76 -20.92 22.07
CA LYS A 57 7.42 -22.21 22.72
C LYS A 57 6.69 -23.23 21.85
N PHE A 58 7.44 -24.09 21.15
CA PHE A 58 7.17 -25.53 21.08
C PHE A 58 8.44 -26.32 20.71
N SER A 59 8.55 -27.53 21.25
CA SER A 59 9.70 -28.42 21.14
C SER A 59 9.75 -29.16 19.80
N ARG A 60 10.98 -29.34 19.27
CA ARG A 60 11.33 -30.05 18.03
C ARG A 60 10.81 -31.50 18.05
N ILE A 61 10.14 -31.94 16.99
CA ILE A 61 9.83 -33.36 16.75
C ILE A 61 10.73 -33.83 15.61
N ASP A 62 11.65 -34.76 15.90
CA ASP A 62 12.52 -35.37 14.90
C ASP A 62 11.87 -36.64 14.33
N ASN A 63 11.84 -36.74 12.99
CA ASN A 63 11.47 -37.90 12.14
C ASN A 63 10.16 -38.66 12.47
N PRO A 64 9.01 -38.22 11.91
CA PRO A 64 7.80 -39.05 11.89
C PRO A 64 7.92 -40.20 10.88
N THR A 65 7.56 -41.43 11.29
CA THR A 65 7.45 -42.59 10.40
C THR A 65 6.18 -42.51 9.55
N LYS A 66 6.18 -43.15 8.36
CA LYS A 66 5.07 -43.11 7.38
C LYS A 66 3.68 -43.44 7.96
N SER A 67 3.56 -44.31 8.97
CA SER A 67 2.25 -44.64 9.57
C SER A 67 1.68 -43.51 10.45
N SER A 68 2.54 -42.70 11.07
CA SER A 68 2.12 -41.54 11.89
C SER A 68 1.54 -40.40 11.04
N LEU A 69 1.98 -40.28 9.78
CA LEU A 69 1.51 -39.25 8.84
C LEU A 69 0.15 -39.60 8.22
N LEU A 70 -0.07 -40.86 7.83
CA LEU A 70 -1.34 -41.33 7.25
C LEU A 70 -2.48 -41.32 8.29
N PHE A 71 -2.19 -41.66 9.54
CA PHE A 71 -3.17 -41.62 10.62
C PHE A 71 -3.64 -40.19 10.93
N ASN A 72 -2.71 -39.21 10.91
CA ASN A 72 -3.04 -37.80 11.16
C ASN A 72 -3.88 -37.18 10.03
N ALA A 73 -3.67 -37.58 8.78
CA ALA A 73 -4.48 -37.12 7.65
C ALA A 73 -5.93 -37.62 7.73
N ALA A 74 -6.15 -38.90 8.08
CA ALA A 74 -7.49 -39.45 8.22
C ALA A 74 -8.28 -38.85 9.39
N VAL A 75 -7.60 -38.51 10.50
CA VAL A 75 -8.21 -37.83 11.65
C VAL A 75 -8.56 -36.37 11.31
N LEU A 76 -7.73 -35.67 10.54
CA LEU A 76 -8.05 -34.31 10.08
C LEU A 76 -9.24 -34.31 9.11
N GLN A 77 -9.31 -35.29 8.19
CA GLN A 77 -10.36 -35.36 7.18
C GLN A 77 -11.74 -35.69 7.77
N LYS A 78 -11.81 -36.59 8.77
CA LYS A 78 -13.06 -36.94 9.47
C LYS A 78 -13.60 -35.82 10.39
N ASN A 79 -12.78 -34.83 10.72
CA ASN A 79 -13.11 -33.77 11.67
C ASN A 79 -13.47 -32.42 11.01
N VAL A 80 -13.26 -32.27 9.69
CA VAL A 80 -13.82 -31.16 8.92
C VAL A 80 -15.34 -31.31 8.75
N GLU A 81 -15.86 -32.53 8.85
CA GLU A 81 -17.31 -32.81 8.73
C GLU A 81 -18.11 -32.57 10.03
N LYS A 82 -17.44 -32.31 11.16
CA LYS A 82 -18.11 -32.04 12.44
C LYS A 82 -17.35 -30.93 13.16
N ASP A 83 -17.90 -29.71 13.18
CA ASP A 83 -17.38 -28.50 13.86
C ASP A 83 -16.97 -28.73 15.33
N ARG A 84 -15.83 -29.39 15.55
CA ARG A 84 -15.25 -29.70 16.86
C ARG A 84 -13.75 -29.53 16.78
N ALA A 85 -13.22 -28.57 17.53
CA ALA A 85 -11.78 -28.40 17.71
C ALA A 85 -11.29 -29.35 18.81
N LEU A 86 -10.53 -30.37 18.43
CA LEU A 86 -9.77 -31.21 19.36
C LEU A 86 -8.28 -31.05 19.05
N VAL A 87 -7.47 -30.80 20.08
CA VAL A 87 -6.01 -30.69 19.94
C VAL A 87 -5.38 -31.98 20.47
N PRO A 88 -4.59 -32.72 19.66
CA PRO A 88 -3.87 -33.88 20.16
C PRO A 88 -2.68 -33.42 21.02
N VAL A 89 -2.56 -33.96 22.23
CA VAL A 89 -1.39 -33.80 23.08
C VAL A 89 -0.69 -35.16 23.19
N VAL A 90 0.57 -35.24 22.73
CA VAL A 90 1.40 -36.44 22.90
C VAL A 90 2.34 -36.20 24.08
N LYS A 91 2.21 -36.99 25.16
CA LYS A 91 3.23 -37.08 26.22
C LYS A 91 4.15 -38.27 25.94
N ARG A 92 5.46 -38.07 26.12
CA ARG A 92 6.48 -39.12 26.00
C ARG A 92 6.28 -40.18 27.08
N GLY A 93 6.17 -41.44 26.66
CA GLY A 93 6.10 -42.62 27.52
C GLY A 93 4.67 -42.97 27.94
N ASN A 94 4.21 -44.15 27.50
CA ASN A 94 2.92 -44.81 27.71
C ASN A 94 1.77 -44.38 26.77
N ASN A 95 1.38 -45.32 25.90
CA ASN A 95 0.25 -45.24 24.98
C ASN A 95 -1.09 -45.26 25.74
N SER A 96 -1.57 -44.10 26.16
CA SER A 96 -2.99 -43.93 26.53
C SER A 96 -3.48 -42.53 26.15
N LEU A 97 -4.61 -42.47 25.46
CA LEU A 97 -5.33 -41.26 25.09
C LEU A 97 -6.39 -40.98 26.16
N VAL A 98 -6.32 -39.83 26.84
CA VAL A 98 -7.41 -39.32 27.67
C VAL A 98 -8.13 -38.23 26.88
N THR A 99 -9.42 -38.44 26.60
CA THR A 99 -10.29 -37.41 26.03
C THR A 99 -10.88 -36.57 27.14
N THR A 100 -10.76 -35.25 27.07
CA THR A 100 -11.52 -34.32 27.92
C THR A 100 -12.34 -33.40 27.03
N GLU A 101 -13.64 -33.29 27.33
CA GLU A 101 -14.55 -32.39 26.65
C GLU A 101 -14.23 -30.94 27.03
N VAL A 102 -13.96 -30.10 26.03
CA VAL A 102 -13.99 -28.65 26.22
C VAL A 102 -15.43 -28.20 25.99
N LYS A 103 -16.15 -27.87 27.07
CA LYS A 103 -17.41 -27.14 26.94
C LYS A 103 -17.09 -25.76 26.36
N GLN A 104 -17.71 -25.43 25.22
CA GLN A 104 -17.72 -24.06 24.71
C GLN A 104 -18.29 -23.14 25.80
N PRO A 105 -17.67 -21.99 26.08
CA PRO A 105 -18.29 -21.00 26.94
C PRO A 105 -19.55 -20.49 26.25
N GLN A 106 -20.71 -20.69 26.90
CA GLN A 106 -21.95 -20.01 26.54
C GLN A 106 -21.76 -18.51 26.82
N GLN A 107 -21.36 -17.74 25.81
CA GLN A 107 -21.55 -16.29 25.84
C GLN A 107 -23.00 -16.01 25.44
N LYS A 108 -23.81 -15.61 26.42
CA LYS A 108 -25.03 -14.84 26.16
C LYS A 108 -24.68 -13.74 25.18
N GLU A 109 -25.38 -13.64 24.06
CA GLU A 109 -25.35 -12.47 23.20
C GLU A 109 -25.74 -11.26 24.07
N LYS A 110 -24.72 -10.55 24.55
CA LYS A 110 -24.89 -9.16 24.91
C LYS A 110 -25.11 -8.50 23.56
N ILE A 111 -26.36 -8.14 23.27
CA ILE A 111 -26.67 -7.16 22.23
C ILE A 111 -25.90 -5.91 22.64
N LEU A 112 -24.66 -5.79 22.15
CA LEU A 112 -23.94 -4.54 22.20
C LEU A 112 -24.83 -3.58 21.43
N PRO A 113 -25.17 -2.40 21.98
CA PRO A 113 -25.85 -1.39 21.19
C PRO A 113 -25.06 -1.26 19.89
N LYS A 114 -25.76 -1.23 18.74
CA LYS A 114 -25.17 -0.86 17.45
C LYS A 114 -24.15 0.21 17.79
N GLN A 115 -22.87 -0.07 17.57
CA GLN A 115 -21.89 0.99 17.59
C GLN A 115 -22.38 1.90 16.48
N GLU A 116 -23.09 2.96 16.85
CA GLU A 116 -23.12 4.17 16.07
C GLU A 116 -21.65 4.38 15.74
N THR A 117 -21.31 4.19 14.47
CA THR A 117 -20.04 4.64 13.94
C THR A 117 -19.94 6.07 14.40
N VAL A 118 -19.15 6.30 15.45
CA VAL A 118 -18.67 7.61 15.80
C VAL A 118 -17.92 8.01 14.54
N ILE A 119 -18.59 8.78 13.68
CA ILE A 119 -17.96 9.44 12.56
C ILE A 119 -16.96 10.36 13.24
N GLN A 120 -15.72 9.86 13.38
CA GLN A 120 -14.56 10.68 13.71
C GLN A 120 -14.72 11.94 12.86
N PRO A 121 -14.74 13.14 13.46
CA PRO A 121 -14.93 14.36 12.68
C PRO A 121 -13.93 14.31 11.53
N LYS A 122 -14.45 14.34 10.30
CA LYS A 122 -13.63 14.16 9.11
C LYS A 122 -12.52 15.20 9.20
N LYS A 123 -11.29 14.78 9.51
CA LYS A 123 -10.12 15.65 9.59
C LYS A 123 -10.01 16.33 8.23
N LEU A 124 -10.49 17.56 8.13
CA LEU A 124 -10.59 18.33 6.91
C LEU A 124 -10.25 19.78 7.24
N THR A 125 -9.42 20.38 6.42
CA THR A 125 -9.10 21.79 6.47
C THR A 125 -9.16 22.33 5.06
N GLU A 126 -9.83 23.46 4.89
CA GLU A 126 -10.03 24.08 3.58
C GLU A 126 -9.69 25.56 3.65
N ALA A 127 -9.09 26.07 2.59
CA ALA A 127 -8.86 27.48 2.38
C ALA A 127 -8.90 27.79 0.88
N LYS A 128 -9.01 29.08 0.54
CA LYS A 128 -8.96 29.54 -0.85
C LYS A 128 -7.74 30.41 -1.09
N PHE A 129 -7.13 30.24 -2.25
CA PHE A 129 -6.15 31.16 -2.82
C PHE A 129 -6.75 31.70 -4.13
N GLY A 130 -7.32 32.91 -4.08
CA GLY A 130 -8.13 33.44 -5.18
C GLY A 130 -9.33 32.55 -5.49
N GLU A 131 -9.45 32.09 -6.74
CA GLU A 131 -10.52 31.19 -7.19
C GLU A 131 -10.24 29.71 -6.90
N VAL A 132 -9.02 29.36 -6.48
CA VAL A 132 -8.62 27.96 -6.23
C VAL A 132 -8.98 27.57 -4.79
N SER A 133 -9.79 26.52 -4.62
CA SER A 133 -10.00 25.85 -3.34
C SER A 133 -8.91 24.81 -3.09
N VAL A 134 -8.32 24.87 -1.91
CA VAL A 134 -7.34 23.90 -1.42
C VAL A 134 -7.91 23.20 -0.19
N LYS A 135 -7.96 21.88 -0.23
CA LYS A 135 -8.41 21.01 0.87
C LYS A 135 -7.27 20.11 1.33
N VAL A 136 -7.07 20.00 2.62
CA VAL A 136 -6.24 18.96 3.26
C VAL A 136 -7.17 18.04 4.03
N THR A 137 -7.11 16.73 3.77
CA THR A 137 -7.98 15.74 4.42
C THR A 137 -7.16 14.59 5.00
N GLY A 138 -7.51 14.18 6.23
CA GLY A 138 -6.98 13.01 6.92
C GLY A 138 -7.60 11.69 6.48
N SER A 139 -8.46 11.74 5.46
CA SER A 139 -9.22 10.60 4.93
C SER A 139 -9.30 10.71 3.41
N GLY A 140 -9.36 9.57 2.74
CA GLY A 140 -9.52 9.48 1.29
C GLY A 140 -8.56 8.46 0.67
N ASP A 141 -8.86 8.01 -0.53
CA ASP A 141 -8.11 6.98 -1.25
C ASP A 141 -7.87 7.43 -2.69
N LEU A 142 -6.61 7.68 -3.04
CA LEU A 142 -6.22 8.15 -4.37
C LEU A 142 -6.64 7.18 -5.50
N CYS A 143 -6.80 5.90 -5.18
CA CYS A 143 -7.21 4.90 -6.16
C CYS A 143 -8.74 4.79 -6.31
N LYS A 144 -9.54 5.50 -5.50
CA LYS A 144 -11.01 5.39 -5.50
C LYS A 144 -11.73 6.73 -5.56
N ASP A 145 -11.19 7.76 -4.92
CA ASP A 145 -11.80 9.08 -4.84
C ASP A 145 -11.77 9.76 -6.21
N LYS A 146 -12.83 10.48 -6.54
CA LYS A 146 -13.00 11.08 -7.86
C LYS A 146 -12.26 12.41 -7.98
N ALA A 147 -11.46 12.56 -9.03
CA ALA A 147 -10.92 13.83 -9.48
C ALA A 147 -10.41 13.70 -10.93
N ASP A 148 -10.30 14.82 -11.63
CA ASP A 148 -9.80 14.81 -13.00
C ASP A 148 -8.35 14.31 -13.11
N ALA A 149 -7.49 14.66 -12.14
CA ALA A 149 -6.15 14.12 -11.99
C ALA A 149 -5.91 13.47 -10.62
N VAL A 150 -5.15 12.38 -10.63
CA VAL A 150 -4.57 11.78 -9.42
C VAL A 150 -3.05 11.83 -9.52
N VAL A 151 -2.39 12.31 -8.47
CA VAL A 151 -0.93 12.40 -8.42
C VAL A 151 -0.34 11.14 -7.81
N ASN A 152 0.59 10.54 -8.53
CA ASN A 152 1.45 9.48 -8.04
C ASN A 152 2.76 10.07 -7.49
N ALA A 153 3.11 9.74 -6.24
CA ALA A 153 4.43 9.97 -5.67
C ALA A 153 5.43 8.97 -6.27
N ALA A 154 5.93 9.28 -7.47
CA ALA A 154 6.73 8.39 -8.29
C ALA A 154 8.23 8.37 -7.87
N ASN A 155 8.91 7.32 -8.30
CA ASN A 155 10.38 7.25 -8.31
C ASN A 155 10.93 7.74 -9.65
N GLU A 156 12.24 8.00 -9.65
CA GLU A 156 13.03 8.56 -10.76
C GLU A 156 12.91 7.71 -12.05
N GLY A 157 12.75 6.40 -11.93
CA GLY A 157 12.60 5.48 -13.06
C GLY A 157 11.17 5.31 -13.58
N LEU A 158 10.19 6.04 -13.02
CA LEU A 158 8.77 6.01 -13.40
C LEU A 158 8.21 4.58 -13.57
N LYS A 159 8.58 3.67 -12.65
CA LYS A 159 8.27 2.25 -12.75
C LYS A 159 7.93 1.62 -11.41
N VAL A 160 7.30 0.45 -11.46
CA VAL A 160 7.26 -0.46 -10.31
C VAL A 160 8.50 -1.32 -10.32
N ASP A 161 9.26 -1.27 -9.23
CA ASP A 161 10.33 -2.22 -8.95
C ASP A 161 10.13 -2.87 -7.58
N ARG A 162 11.07 -3.72 -7.16
CA ARG A 162 10.99 -4.45 -5.89
C ARG A 162 11.03 -3.55 -4.64
N PHE A 163 11.42 -2.28 -4.79
CA PHE A 163 11.50 -1.29 -3.71
C PHE A 163 10.33 -0.30 -3.75
N CYS A 164 9.48 -0.39 -4.77
CA CYS A 164 8.27 0.39 -4.90
C CYS A 164 7.22 -0.06 -3.86
N GLY A 165 6.66 0.91 -3.15
CA GLY A 165 5.65 0.70 -2.11
C GLY A 165 4.70 1.89 -2.00
N GLY A 166 3.81 1.84 -1.00
CA GLY A 166 2.86 2.91 -0.72
C GLY A 166 1.99 3.29 -1.92
N VAL A 167 1.71 4.59 -2.05
CA VAL A 167 0.86 5.17 -3.10
C VAL A 167 1.32 4.79 -4.50
N CYS A 168 2.64 4.78 -4.76
CA CYS A 168 3.16 4.46 -6.10
C CYS A 168 2.79 3.04 -6.51
N LYS A 169 3.00 2.07 -5.61
CA LYS A 169 2.61 0.68 -5.87
C LYS A 169 1.09 0.56 -6.06
N ALA A 170 0.31 1.20 -5.19
CA ALA A 170 -1.14 1.16 -5.26
C ALA A 170 -1.68 1.70 -6.60
N ILE A 171 -1.19 2.86 -7.07
CA ILE A 171 -1.64 3.45 -8.34
C ILE A 171 -1.27 2.57 -9.54
N PHE A 172 -0.03 2.05 -9.60
CA PHE A 172 0.35 1.15 -10.70
C PHE A 172 -0.46 -0.16 -10.69
N GLN A 173 -0.82 -0.67 -9.51
CA GLN A 173 -1.69 -1.85 -9.41
C GLN A 173 -3.12 -1.53 -9.86
N SER A 174 -3.67 -0.38 -9.46
CA SER A 174 -5.03 0.05 -9.82
C SER A 174 -5.17 0.40 -11.30
N GLY A 175 -4.18 1.08 -11.88
CA GLY A 175 -4.20 1.47 -13.30
C GLY A 175 -3.69 0.41 -14.26
N GLY A 176 -3.09 -0.67 -13.77
CA GLY A 176 -2.63 -1.77 -14.61
C GLY A 176 -1.37 -1.44 -15.43
N THR A 177 -1.08 -2.31 -16.41
CA THR A 177 0.18 -2.28 -17.16
C THR A 177 0.29 -1.11 -18.13
N GLU A 178 -0.82 -0.50 -18.54
CA GLU A 178 -0.83 0.62 -19.50
C GLU A 178 -0.11 1.86 -18.95
N ILE A 179 -0.33 2.21 -17.69
CA ILE A 179 0.40 3.30 -17.03
C ILE A 179 1.91 3.06 -17.09
N HIS A 180 2.35 1.82 -16.84
CA HIS A 180 3.77 1.50 -16.90
C HIS A 180 4.33 1.65 -18.33
N LYS A 181 3.60 1.19 -19.35
CA LYS A 181 4.02 1.34 -20.75
C LYS A 181 4.15 2.81 -21.14
N GLU A 182 3.18 3.66 -20.77
CA GLU A 182 3.23 5.09 -21.06
C GLU A 182 4.43 5.77 -20.37
N CYS A 183 4.69 5.45 -19.11
CA CYS A 183 5.87 5.96 -18.38
C CYS A 183 7.20 5.54 -19.04
N GLN A 184 7.32 4.28 -19.48
CA GLN A 184 8.54 3.81 -20.13
C GLN A 184 8.70 4.40 -21.55
N ALA A 185 7.59 4.55 -22.29
CA ALA A 185 7.58 5.22 -23.57
C ALA A 185 8.00 6.70 -23.42
N TYR A 186 7.50 7.37 -22.39
CA TYR A 186 7.90 8.74 -22.05
C TYR A 186 9.42 8.86 -21.86
N LEU A 187 10.01 8.02 -21.00
CA LEU A 187 11.46 7.98 -20.76
C LEU A 187 12.26 7.74 -22.05
N LYS A 188 11.82 6.78 -22.87
CA LYS A 188 12.43 6.50 -24.18
C LYS A 188 12.37 7.70 -25.10
N ASN A 189 11.22 8.39 -25.17
CA ASN A 189 11.01 9.55 -26.05
C ASN A 189 11.90 10.74 -25.68
N ILE A 190 12.14 10.96 -24.38
CA ILE A 190 13.05 12.01 -23.93
C ILE A 190 14.51 11.56 -23.90
N GLY A 191 14.82 10.33 -24.34
CA GLY A 191 16.16 9.78 -24.38
C GLY A 191 16.80 9.56 -23.01
N LYS A 192 16.01 9.41 -21.94
CA LYS A 192 16.49 9.24 -20.56
C LYS A 192 16.13 7.87 -20.00
N LYS A 193 16.92 7.41 -19.03
CA LYS A 193 16.61 6.21 -18.23
C LYS A 193 15.80 6.55 -16.98
N GLU A 194 15.99 7.76 -16.46
CA GLU A 194 15.39 8.27 -15.24
C GLU A 194 15.19 9.79 -15.36
N VAL A 195 14.31 10.35 -14.53
CA VAL A 195 14.09 11.80 -14.39
C VAL A 195 14.44 12.26 -12.99
N GLU A 196 14.81 13.52 -12.85
CA GLU A 196 15.24 14.10 -11.59
C GLU A 196 14.06 14.37 -10.66
N ALA A 197 14.34 14.51 -9.35
CA ALA A 197 13.36 14.99 -8.40
C ALA A 197 12.87 16.41 -8.79
N GLY A 198 11.58 16.66 -8.60
CA GLY A 198 10.90 17.86 -9.09
C GLY A 198 10.23 17.68 -10.44
N HIS A 199 10.58 16.62 -11.19
CA HIS A 199 9.95 16.32 -12.46
C HIS A 199 8.52 15.79 -12.29
N ALA A 200 7.63 16.18 -13.20
CA ALA A 200 6.27 15.65 -13.30
C ALA A 200 5.89 15.38 -14.75
N MET A 201 5.45 14.15 -15.04
CA MET A 201 4.91 13.73 -16.33
C MET A 201 3.45 13.28 -16.20
N ILE A 202 2.69 13.28 -17.29
CA ILE A 202 1.26 12.91 -17.29
C ILE A 202 0.99 11.71 -18.20
N SER A 203 0.20 10.74 -17.72
CA SER A 203 -0.24 9.56 -18.47
C SER A 203 -1.77 9.47 -18.49
N GLY A 204 -2.30 8.54 -19.27
CA GLY A 204 -3.67 8.04 -19.12
C GLY A 204 -3.91 7.39 -17.75
N PRO A 205 -5.19 7.13 -17.41
CA PRO A 205 -5.58 6.55 -16.13
C PRO A 205 -5.41 5.02 -16.08
N GLY A 206 -5.07 4.40 -17.22
CA GLY A 206 -5.11 2.95 -17.37
C GLY A 206 -6.50 2.42 -17.02
N ASN A 207 -6.56 1.47 -16.09
CA ASN A 207 -7.81 0.87 -15.62
C ASN A 207 -8.57 1.70 -14.57
N MET A 208 -8.05 2.83 -14.12
CA MET A 208 -8.71 3.66 -13.10
C MET A 208 -9.86 4.45 -13.72
N THR A 209 -11.08 4.27 -13.22
CA THR A 209 -12.30 4.93 -13.74
C THR A 209 -12.71 6.16 -12.95
N ASN A 210 -12.09 6.40 -11.79
CA ASN A 210 -12.33 7.54 -10.92
C ASN A 210 -11.55 8.80 -11.35
N THR A 211 -10.69 8.71 -12.38
CA THR A 211 -9.86 9.82 -12.83
C THR A 211 -9.62 9.79 -14.34
N LYS A 212 -9.30 10.96 -14.91
CA LYS A 212 -9.02 11.11 -16.35
C LYS A 212 -7.54 10.95 -16.65
N LYS A 213 -6.66 11.30 -15.71
CA LYS A 213 -5.20 11.33 -15.90
C LYS A 213 -4.46 10.99 -14.61
N ILE A 214 -3.28 10.39 -14.76
CA ILE A 214 -2.32 10.22 -13.65
C ILE A 214 -1.14 11.15 -13.89
N ILE A 215 -0.74 11.87 -12.86
CA ILE A 215 0.44 12.73 -12.88
C ILE A 215 1.52 12.08 -12.02
N HIS A 216 2.61 11.64 -12.63
CA HIS A 216 3.73 11.00 -11.95
C HIS A 216 4.75 12.05 -11.53
N ALA A 217 4.70 12.43 -10.25
CA ALA A 217 5.55 13.44 -9.65
C ALA A 217 6.70 12.79 -8.88
N VAL A 218 7.94 13.09 -9.26
CA VAL A 218 9.12 12.50 -8.62
C VAL A 218 9.54 13.36 -7.44
N GLY A 219 9.40 12.81 -6.23
CA GLY A 219 9.82 13.48 -5.00
C GLY A 219 11.31 13.28 -4.69
N PRO A 220 11.95 14.19 -3.96
CA PRO A 220 13.34 14.04 -3.51
C PRO A 220 13.47 13.05 -2.34
N ARG A 221 14.53 12.25 -2.35
CA ARG A 221 14.91 11.38 -1.21
C ARG A 221 15.70 12.18 -0.19
N TRP A 222 15.28 12.17 1.07
CA TRP A 222 15.96 12.90 2.14
C TRP A 222 16.95 12.01 2.90
N SER A 223 18.07 12.59 3.31
CA SER A 223 19.01 11.98 4.25
C SER A 223 19.47 13.02 5.27
N ASP A 224 19.51 12.64 6.54
CA ASP A 224 20.02 13.53 7.58
C ASP A 224 21.49 13.88 7.38
N LYS A 225 22.23 13.02 6.66
CA LYS A 225 23.63 13.20 6.26
C LYS A 225 23.82 14.16 5.08
N ASP A 226 22.75 14.64 4.45
CA ASP A 226 22.85 15.62 3.37
C ASP A 226 23.47 16.93 3.88
N THR A 227 24.36 17.51 3.07
CA THR A 227 24.89 18.85 3.36
C THR A 227 23.79 19.91 3.28
N PRO A 228 23.94 21.08 3.94
CA PRO A 228 22.94 22.15 3.87
C PRO A 228 22.57 22.54 2.42
N LYS A 229 23.56 22.65 1.54
CA LYS A 229 23.34 22.94 0.11
C LYS A 229 22.49 21.88 -0.59
N VAL A 230 22.69 20.59 -0.27
CA VAL A 230 21.88 19.49 -0.82
C VAL A 230 20.47 19.52 -0.27
N LYS A 231 20.30 19.81 1.03
CA LYS A 231 18.98 19.96 1.66
C LYS A 231 18.16 21.07 1.00
N GLU A 232 18.75 22.22 0.70
CA GLU A 232 18.06 23.31 -0.01
C GLU A 232 17.65 22.92 -1.43
N LYS A 233 18.52 22.24 -2.18
CA LYS A 233 18.15 21.70 -3.51
C LYS A 233 16.99 20.72 -3.43
N LYS A 234 16.94 19.87 -2.40
CA LYS A 234 15.85 18.92 -2.19
C LYS A 234 14.55 19.62 -1.79
N LYS A 235 14.59 20.70 -1.01
CA LYS A 235 13.40 21.53 -0.75
C LYS A 235 12.83 22.13 -2.02
N LEU A 236 13.70 22.68 -2.89
CA LEU A 236 13.29 23.19 -4.20
C LEU A 236 12.70 22.08 -5.07
N ALA A 237 13.36 20.92 -5.14
CA ALA A 237 12.84 19.79 -5.90
C ALA A 237 11.46 19.32 -5.38
N LEU A 238 11.21 19.32 -4.07
CA LEU A 238 9.89 18.98 -3.54
C LEU A 238 8.84 20.02 -3.94
N TYR A 239 9.19 21.31 -3.87
CA TYR A 239 8.32 22.39 -4.36
C TYR A 239 7.97 22.14 -5.84
N ASP A 240 8.97 21.87 -6.67
CA ASP A 240 8.80 21.60 -8.09
C ASP A 240 7.94 20.37 -8.35
N SER A 241 8.03 19.31 -7.54
CA SER A 241 7.16 18.13 -7.69
C SER A 241 5.68 18.50 -7.57
N TYR A 242 5.33 19.33 -6.59
CA TYR A 242 3.96 19.82 -6.40
C TYR A 242 3.57 20.81 -7.50
N TYR A 243 4.41 21.82 -7.74
CA TYR A 243 4.14 22.89 -8.68
C TYR A 243 3.98 22.38 -10.12
N ASN A 244 4.94 21.56 -10.58
CA ASN A 244 4.89 20.97 -11.92
C ASN A 244 3.70 20.02 -12.09
N SER A 245 3.25 19.35 -11.03
CA SER A 245 2.02 18.55 -11.10
C SER A 245 0.79 19.42 -11.37
N LEU A 246 0.68 20.58 -10.71
CA LEU A 246 -0.39 21.54 -10.98
C LEU A 246 -0.32 22.09 -12.40
N LEU A 247 0.89 22.37 -12.90
CA LEU A 247 1.09 22.78 -14.30
C LEU A 247 0.61 21.70 -15.28
N ARG A 248 0.96 20.42 -15.06
CA ARG A 248 0.47 19.34 -15.93
C ARG A 248 -1.05 19.26 -15.96
N ALA A 249 -1.72 19.43 -14.81
CA ALA A 249 -3.18 19.45 -14.75
C ALA A 249 -3.78 20.68 -15.45
N HIS A 250 -3.21 21.86 -15.23
CA HIS A 250 -3.58 23.10 -15.90
C HIS A 250 -3.49 23.01 -17.43
N GLU A 251 -2.33 22.58 -17.94
CA GLU A 251 -2.03 22.42 -19.36
C GLU A 251 -2.98 21.42 -20.05
N ASN A 252 -3.56 20.49 -19.29
CA ASN A 252 -4.50 19.49 -19.79
C ASN A 252 -5.97 19.86 -19.53
N GLY A 253 -6.26 21.09 -19.09
CA GLY A 253 -7.63 21.57 -18.88
C GLY A 253 -8.40 20.86 -17.76
N LEU A 254 -7.70 20.26 -16.79
CA LEU A 254 -8.30 19.49 -15.71
C LEU A 254 -8.80 20.41 -14.60
N THR A 255 -9.94 20.09 -14.00
CA THR A 255 -10.59 20.98 -13.02
C THR A 255 -10.29 20.64 -11.56
N SER A 256 -9.90 19.40 -11.29
CA SER A 256 -9.63 18.88 -9.95
C SER A 256 -8.41 17.96 -9.91
N ILE A 257 -7.68 17.98 -8.80
CA ILE A 257 -6.47 17.17 -8.59
C ILE A 257 -6.38 16.63 -7.15
N LEU A 258 -6.03 15.35 -7.02
CA LEU A 258 -5.72 14.73 -5.72
C LEU A 258 -4.22 14.50 -5.57
N PHE A 259 -3.66 14.97 -4.45
CA PHE A 259 -2.27 14.78 -4.06
C PHE A 259 -2.13 13.80 -2.90
N PRO A 260 -1.10 12.93 -2.91
CA PRO A 260 -0.53 12.36 -1.70
C PRO A 260 0.40 13.37 -1.00
N SER A 261 0.81 13.04 0.22
CA SER A 261 2.02 13.61 0.82
C SER A 261 3.27 13.07 0.09
N ILE A 262 3.82 13.85 -0.85
CA ILE A 262 4.97 13.47 -1.67
C ILE A 262 6.24 13.49 -0.81
N GLY A 263 7.06 12.46 -0.93
CA GLY A 263 8.40 12.41 -0.31
C GLY A 263 8.42 12.05 1.19
N THR A 264 7.34 12.22 1.94
CA THR A 264 7.37 12.06 3.41
C THR A 264 7.28 10.60 3.90
N GLY A 265 6.94 9.66 3.02
CA GLY A 265 6.90 8.22 3.33
C GLY A 265 8.28 7.55 3.16
N ILE A 266 8.39 6.66 2.18
CA ILE A 266 9.62 5.89 1.89
C ILE A 266 10.84 6.80 1.69
N PHE A 267 10.66 8.01 1.18
CA PHE A 267 11.73 8.97 0.88
C PHE A 267 12.13 9.83 2.09
N LYS A 268 11.44 9.68 3.23
CA LYS A 268 11.78 10.25 4.54
C LYS A 268 11.96 11.77 4.56
N PHE A 269 11.32 12.49 3.64
CA PHE A 269 11.36 13.94 3.66
C PHE A 269 10.66 14.47 4.94
N PRO A 270 11.32 15.32 5.75
CA PRO A 270 10.74 15.80 7.00
C PRO A 270 9.43 16.53 6.77
N MET A 271 8.40 16.15 7.52
CA MET A 271 7.04 16.59 7.29
C MET A 271 6.87 18.08 7.61
N GLU A 272 7.57 18.56 8.63
CA GLU A 272 7.62 19.95 9.07
C GLU A 272 8.17 20.88 7.98
N LEU A 273 8.98 20.33 7.06
CA LEU A 273 9.46 21.04 5.88
C LEU A 273 8.52 20.83 4.68
N ALA A 274 8.00 19.62 4.50
CA ALA A 274 7.13 19.28 3.37
C ALA A 274 5.80 20.05 3.39
N GLY A 275 5.21 20.23 4.57
CA GLY A 275 3.98 20.99 4.80
C GLY A 275 4.01 22.38 4.16
N PRO A 276 4.89 23.27 4.65
CA PRO A 276 5.02 24.62 4.11
C PRO A 276 5.34 24.65 2.61
N ILE A 277 6.17 23.72 2.14
CA ILE A 277 6.57 23.63 0.73
C ILE A 277 5.37 23.30 -0.18
N ALA A 278 4.57 22.30 0.19
CA ALA A 278 3.41 21.89 -0.61
C ALA A 278 2.36 23.01 -0.68
N ILE A 279 2.00 23.60 0.48
CA ILE A 279 1.01 24.68 0.52
C ILE A 279 1.51 25.91 -0.23
N LYS A 280 2.81 26.23 -0.14
CA LYS A 280 3.41 27.32 -0.92
C LYS A 280 3.27 27.08 -2.42
N ALA A 281 3.55 25.86 -2.91
CA ALA A 281 3.38 25.52 -4.32
C ALA A 281 1.92 25.70 -4.78
N PHE A 282 0.94 25.36 -3.93
CA PHE A 282 -0.48 25.54 -4.24
C PHE A 282 -0.87 27.02 -4.30
N LYS A 283 -0.41 27.81 -3.31
CA LYS A 283 -0.62 29.26 -3.26
C LYS A 283 -0.01 29.98 -4.46
N ASP A 284 1.25 29.68 -4.77
CA ASP A 284 1.96 30.29 -5.89
C ASP A 284 1.34 29.91 -7.24
N PHE A 285 0.85 28.68 -7.39
CA PHE A 285 0.16 28.27 -8.61
C PHE A 285 -1.13 29.08 -8.79
N ALA A 286 -1.93 29.21 -7.74
CA ALA A 286 -3.18 29.97 -7.78
C ALA A 286 -2.93 31.46 -8.11
N ALA A 287 -1.84 32.04 -7.60
CA ALA A 287 -1.44 33.41 -7.91
C ALA A 287 -0.95 33.57 -9.35
N ASN A 288 -0.17 32.62 -9.86
CA ASN A 288 0.42 32.69 -11.21
C ASN A 288 -0.57 32.33 -12.31
N TYR A 289 -1.62 31.54 -12.00
CA TYR A 289 -2.63 31.08 -12.96
C TYR A 289 -4.06 31.34 -12.46
N PRO A 290 -4.47 32.62 -12.24
CA PRO A 290 -5.76 32.95 -11.65
C PRO A 290 -6.95 32.45 -12.48
N HIS A 291 -6.81 32.40 -13.80
CA HIS A 291 -7.83 31.92 -14.74
C HIS A 291 -7.66 30.44 -15.13
N SER A 292 -6.84 29.68 -14.39
CA SER A 292 -6.70 28.24 -14.60
C SER A 292 -8.06 27.53 -14.50
N PRO A 293 -8.33 26.51 -15.34
CA PRO A 293 -9.48 25.63 -15.13
C PRO A 293 -9.35 24.76 -13.88
N LEU A 294 -8.13 24.53 -13.39
CA LEU A 294 -7.86 23.79 -12.16
C LEU A 294 -8.27 24.63 -10.95
N LYS A 295 -9.42 24.31 -10.36
CA LYS A 295 -9.99 25.03 -9.21
C LYS A 295 -10.00 24.23 -7.92
N ASP A 296 -9.99 22.91 -7.98
CA ASP A 296 -10.06 22.06 -6.79
C ASP A 296 -8.75 21.29 -6.57
N ILE A 297 -7.98 21.67 -5.56
CA ILE A 297 -6.78 20.95 -5.13
C ILE A 297 -7.09 20.25 -3.81
N THR A 298 -6.92 18.93 -3.74
CA THR A 298 -7.06 18.18 -2.49
C THR A 298 -5.79 17.40 -2.17
N LEU A 299 -5.25 17.60 -0.98
CA LEU A 299 -4.16 16.83 -0.41
C LEU A 299 -4.70 15.81 0.58
N ILE A 300 -4.49 14.53 0.31
CA ILE A 300 -4.82 13.42 1.19
C ILE A 300 -3.59 13.12 2.06
N ALA A 301 -3.68 13.49 3.34
CA ALA A 301 -2.59 13.46 4.31
C ALA A 301 -3.04 12.71 5.57
N TRP A 302 -2.65 11.44 5.73
CA TRP A 302 -3.11 10.58 6.82
C TRP A 302 -2.31 10.80 8.12
N GLY A 303 -2.97 10.63 9.27
CA GLY A 303 -2.31 10.65 10.59
C GLY A 303 -1.57 11.96 10.86
N GLU A 304 -0.30 11.86 11.28
CA GLU A 304 0.58 13.00 11.58
C GLU A 304 0.77 13.95 10.39
N ALA A 305 0.60 13.47 9.15
CA ALA A 305 0.64 14.34 7.99
C ALA A 305 -0.49 15.37 8.03
N PHE A 306 -1.72 14.97 8.38
CA PHE A 306 -2.81 15.93 8.54
C PHE A 306 -2.47 17.02 9.56
N ASP A 307 -1.88 16.60 10.68
CA ASP A 307 -1.55 17.48 11.80
C ASP A 307 -0.45 18.50 11.45
N THR A 308 0.23 18.30 10.31
CA THR A 308 1.19 19.25 9.74
C THR A 308 0.57 20.08 8.61
N TYR A 309 0.03 19.43 7.57
CA TYR A 309 -0.46 20.12 6.37
C TYR A 309 -1.73 20.95 6.63
N GLY A 310 -2.64 20.48 7.49
CA GLY A 310 -3.90 21.16 7.79
C GLY A 310 -3.68 22.53 8.44
N PRO A 311 -2.99 22.60 9.60
CA PRO A 311 -2.66 23.88 10.23
C PRO A 311 -1.84 24.80 9.32
N GLU A 312 -0.92 24.24 8.53
CA GLU A 312 -0.10 25.02 7.60
C GLU A 312 -0.92 25.69 6.50
N LEU A 313 -1.95 25.02 5.97
CA LEU A 313 -2.88 25.60 5.01
C LEU A 313 -3.54 26.87 5.57
N ILE A 314 -4.05 26.81 6.79
CA ILE A 314 -4.67 27.98 7.45
C ILE A 314 -3.65 29.09 7.69
N ARG A 315 -2.42 28.73 8.09
CA ARG A 315 -1.35 29.70 8.33
C ARG A 315 -1.04 30.50 7.06
N GLN A 316 -0.86 29.83 5.92
CA GLN A 316 -0.54 30.51 4.67
C GLN A 316 -1.73 31.20 3.99
N ALA A 317 -2.96 30.77 4.28
CA ALA A 317 -4.17 31.44 3.80
C ALA A 317 -4.41 32.80 4.48
N LYS A 318 -3.84 33.00 5.67
CA LYS A 318 -3.92 34.27 6.42
C LYS A 318 -2.77 35.23 6.13
N SER A 319 -1.72 34.79 5.42
CA SER A 319 -0.56 35.61 5.05
C SER A 319 -0.66 36.22 3.67
#